data_AF-A0AAW7E6T5-F1
#
_entry.id   AF-A0AAW7E6T5-F1
#
_cell.length_a   1.000
_cell.length_b   1.000
_cell.length_c   1.000
_cell.angle_alpha   90.00
_cell.angle_beta   90.00
_cell.angle_gamma   90.00
#
_symmetry.space_group_name_H-M   'P 1'
#
loop_
_entity.id
_entity.type
_entity.pdbx_description
1 polymer ?
#
loop_
_entity_poly.entity_id
_entity_poly.type
_entity_poly.pdbx_seq_one_letter_code
_entity_poly.pdbx_strand_id
1 'polypeptide(L)'
;MIKADRMKATIAQHFFASCLCMFLTAIICAYLQNKYSVDRVGILVFALMSIVGLVFSITFAFLQKKLKQNIKNTVILTSILAIYLVLLNYFYHVQINDYIFLGWQLKFTFLQKIINSAYSFWLAYLVPFIISFFYAKIHTKTLLN
;
A
#
# COMPACT_ATOMS: atom_id res chain seq x y z
N MET A 1 -15.03 22.00 23.54
CA MET A 1 -14.60 20.58 23.63
C MET A 1 -15.15 19.70 22.51
N ILE A 2 -16.48 19.63 22.29
CA ILE A 2 -17.15 18.71 21.34
C ILE A 2 -16.57 18.67 19.90
N LYS A 3 -16.04 19.78 19.38
CA LYS A 3 -15.46 19.85 18.02
C LYS A 3 -14.06 19.21 17.93
N ALA A 4 -13.28 19.28 18.99
CA ALA A 4 -11.94 18.69 19.04
C ALA A 4 -12.02 17.15 19.18
N ASP A 5 -12.96 16.66 19.97
CA ASP A 5 -13.14 15.22 20.19
C ASP A 5 -13.66 14.52 18.93
N ARG A 6 -14.61 15.14 18.21
CA ARG A 6 -15.05 14.66 16.89
C ARG A 6 -13.93 14.67 15.86
N MET A 7 -13.03 15.65 15.93
CA MET A 7 -11.88 15.75 15.01
C MET A 7 -10.88 14.62 15.22
N LYS A 8 -10.59 14.29 16.48
CA LYS A 8 -9.71 13.17 16.84
C LYS A 8 -10.33 11.83 16.42
N ALA A 9 -11.64 11.67 16.60
CA ALA A 9 -12.35 10.44 16.22
C ALA A 9 -12.27 10.15 14.71
N THR A 10 -12.43 11.15 13.85
CA THR A 10 -12.36 10.94 12.38
C THR A 10 -10.95 10.55 11.93
N ILE A 11 -9.91 11.19 12.44
CA ILE A 11 -8.51 10.83 12.12
C ILE A 11 -8.22 9.41 12.58
N ALA A 12 -8.63 9.06 13.81
CA ALA A 12 -8.45 7.72 14.36
C ALA A 12 -9.12 6.65 13.48
N GLN A 13 -10.35 6.89 13.00
CA GLN A 13 -11.04 5.95 12.10
C GLN A 13 -10.24 5.69 10.82
N HIS A 14 -9.77 6.73 10.14
CA HIS A 14 -8.95 6.57 8.92
C HIS A 14 -7.62 5.88 9.21
N PHE A 15 -6.99 6.22 10.32
CA PHE A 15 -5.74 5.61 10.76
C PHE A 15 -5.91 4.12 11.05
N PHE A 16 -6.89 3.73 11.87
CA PHE A 16 -7.08 2.31 12.21
C PHE A 16 -7.49 1.48 11.00
N ALA A 17 -8.33 2.01 10.11
CA ALA A 17 -8.72 1.30 8.89
C ALA A 17 -7.52 1.04 7.97
N SER A 18 -6.70 2.07 7.72
CA SER A 18 -5.50 1.94 6.89
C SER A 18 -4.42 1.08 7.55
N CYS A 19 -4.19 1.26 8.86
CA CYS A 19 -3.19 0.52 9.62
C CYS A 19 -3.52 -0.96 9.68
N LEU A 20 -4.78 -1.33 9.94
CA LEU A 20 -5.20 -2.74 9.94
C LEU A 20 -4.96 -3.38 8.57
N CYS A 21 -5.35 -2.69 7.50
CA CYS A 21 -5.15 -3.18 6.14
C CYS A 21 -3.66 -3.40 5.82
N MET A 22 -2.82 -2.41 6.11
CA MET A 22 -1.37 -2.49 5.88
C MET A 22 -0.69 -3.54 6.76
N PHE A 23 -1.17 -3.75 7.98
CA PHE A 23 -0.65 -4.78 8.87
C PHE A 23 -0.94 -6.19 8.34
N LEU A 24 -2.16 -6.43 7.85
CA LEU A 24 -2.50 -7.69 7.17
C LEU A 24 -1.65 -7.89 5.91
N THR A 25 -1.42 -6.83 5.12
CA THR A 25 -0.50 -6.87 3.98
C THR A 25 0.91 -7.28 4.40
N ALA A 26 1.44 -6.72 5.49
CA ALA A 26 2.77 -7.05 5.99
C ALA A 26 2.88 -8.52 6.39
N ILE A 27 1.86 -9.08 7.07
CA ILE A 27 1.81 -10.50 7.43
C ILE A 27 1.83 -11.38 6.17
N ILE A 28 0.99 -11.06 5.17
CA ILE A 28 0.91 -11.83 3.94
C ILE A 28 2.24 -11.77 3.18
N CYS A 29 2.84 -10.59 3.03
CA CYS A 29 4.13 -10.45 2.36
C CYS A 29 5.26 -11.19 3.08
N ALA A 30 5.28 -11.17 4.41
CA ALA A 30 6.24 -11.93 5.20
C ALA A 30 6.07 -13.45 5.04
N TYR A 31 4.83 -13.93 5.01
CA TYR A 31 4.52 -15.32 4.72
C TYR A 31 4.99 -15.71 3.32
N LEU A 32 4.72 -14.88 2.31
CA LEU A 32 5.17 -15.12 0.93
C LEU A 32 6.70 -15.18 0.82
N GLN A 33 7.41 -14.29 1.52
CA GLN A 33 8.88 -14.33 1.58
C GLN A 33 9.37 -15.66 2.15
N ASN A 34 8.81 -16.13 3.27
CA ASN A 34 9.24 -17.38 3.88
C ASN A 34 8.90 -18.62 3.04
N LYS A 35 7.81 -18.56 2.26
CA LYS A 35 7.34 -19.68 1.45
C LYS A 35 8.08 -19.80 0.12
N TYR A 36 8.36 -18.67 -0.54
CA TYR A 36 8.83 -18.66 -1.93
C TYR A 36 10.24 -18.10 -2.11
N SER A 37 10.86 -17.48 -1.10
CA SER A 37 12.25 -17.01 -1.20
C SER A 37 13.25 -18.00 -0.60
N VAL A 38 14.44 -18.07 -1.21
CA VAL A 38 15.57 -18.87 -0.73
C VAL A 38 16.06 -18.39 0.65
N ASP A 39 16.16 -17.08 0.86
CA ASP A 39 16.77 -16.49 2.05
C ASP A 39 15.84 -16.45 3.28
N ARG A 40 14.55 -16.81 3.13
CA ARG A 40 13.54 -16.93 4.21
C ARG A 40 13.58 -15.80 5.27
N VAL A 41 13.85 -14.57 4.83
CA VAL A 41 13.93 -13.37 5.67
C VAL A 41 12.57 -12.70 5.92
N GLY A 42 11.50 -13.48 6.08
CA GLY A 42 10.14 -12.94 6.20
C GLY A 42 9.94 -12.00 7.38
N ILE A 43 10.67 -12.16 8.47
CA ILE A 43 10.60 -11.24 9.61
C ILE A 43 11.13 -9.84 9.27
N LEU A 44 12.11 -9.74 8.39
CA LEU A 44 12.67 -8.47 7.93
C LEU A 44 11.67 -7.76 7.00
N VAL A 45 11.03 -8.53 6.10
CA VAL A 45 9.95 -8.03 5.24
C VAL A 45 8.77 -7.55 6.07
N PHE A 46 8.39 -8.31 7.10
CA PHE A 46 7.33 -7.90 8.04
C PHE A 46 7.65 -6.58 8.73
N ALA A 47 8.88 -6.43 9.25
CA ALA A 47 9.31 -5.22 9.94
C ALA A 47 9.29 -4.01 8.99
N LEU A 48 9.87 -4.14 7.79
CA LEU A 48 9.90 -3.08 6.80
C LEU A 48 8.49 -2.66 6.36
N MET A 49 7.65 -3.63 5.97
CA MET A 49 6.29 -3.37 5.52
C MET A 49 5.42 -2.77 6.62
N SER A 50 5.59 -3.20 7.87
CA SER A 50 4.88 -2.63 9.02
C SER A 50 5.30 -1.18 9.28
N ILE A 51 6.59 -0.86 9.25
CA ILE A 51 7.08 0.51 9.46
C ILE A 51 6.58 1.44 8.35
N VAL A 52 6.74 1.04 7.09
CA VAL A 52 6.28 1.84 5.94
C VAL A 52 4.75 1.98 5.97
N GLY A 53 4.03 0.89 6.28
CA GLY A 53 2.58 0.89 6.43
C GLY A 53 2.07 1.80 7.55
N LEU A 54 2.78 1.88 8.68
CA LEU A 54 2.47 2.82 9.76
C LEU A 54 2.65 4.27 9.32
N VAL A 55 3.80 4.60 8.71
CA VAL A 55 4.07 5.96 8.21
C VAL A 55 3.01 6.36 7.16
N PHE A 56 2.68 5.45 6.24
CA PHE A 56 1.59 5.63 5.29
C PHE A 56 0.26 5.88 6.00
N SER A 57 -0.12 5.06 6.98
CA SER A 57 -1.41 5.17 7.66
C SER A 57 -1.57 6.49 8.42
N ILE A 58 -0.51 6.95 9.09
CA ILE A 58 -0.50 8.26 9.77
C ILE A 58 -0.70 9.38 8.75
N THR A 59 0.16 9.47 7.74
CA THR A 59 0.14 10.55 6.74
C THR A 59 -1.15 10.55 5.93
N PHE A 60 -1.65 9.37 5.56
CA PHE A 60 -2.88 9.21 4.81
C PHE A 60 -4.10 9.60 5.63
N ALA A 61 -4.19 9.22 6.92
CA ALA A 61 -5.30 9.63 7.79
C ALA A 61 -5.40 11.15 7.94
N PHE A 62 -4.26 11.84 8.08
CA PHE A 62 -4.24 13.31 8.09
C PHE A 62 -4.74 13.90 6.76
N LEU A 63 -4.34 13.34 5.62
CA LEU A 63 -4.81 13.78 4.31
C LEU A 63 -6.32 13.55 4.14
N GLN A 64 -6.82 12.35 4.45
CA GLN A 64 -8.25 12.01 4.33
C GLN A 64 -9.11 12.98 5.13
N LYS A 65 -8.70 13.30 6.35
CA LYS A 65 -9.38 14.30 7.18
C LYS A 65 -9.29 15.71 6.57
N LYS A 66 -8.13 16.12 6.06
CA LYS A 66 -7.96 17.44 5.41
C LYS A 66 -8.89 17.59 4.21
N LEU A 67 -9.06 16.51 3.45
CA LEU A 67 -9.92 16.43 2.28
C LEU A 67 -11.39 16.12 2.60
N LYS A 68 -11.76 15.99 3.88
CA LYS A 68 -13.12 15.63 4.36
C LYS A 68 -13.68 14.37 3.69
N GLN A 69 -12.81 13.39 3.46
CA GLN A 69 -13.15 12.16 2.79
C GLN A 69 -13.93 11.21 3.71
N ASN A 70 -14.75 10.36 3.11
CA ASN A 70 -15.48 9.32 3.85
C ASN A 70 -14.55 8.13 4.15
N ILE A 71 -14.77 7.45 5.28
CA ILE A 71 -14.03 6.24 5.67
C ILE A 71 -14.08 5.15 4.60
N LYS A 72 -15.18 5.04 3.85
CA LYS A 72 -15.30 4.10 2.72
C LYS A 72 -14.20 4.31 1.67
N ASN A 73 -13.87 5.55 1.36
CA ASN A 73 -12.82 5.86 0.38
C ASN A 73 -11.45 5.43 0.88
N THR A 74 -11.18 5.63 2.17
CA THR A 74 -9.96 5.12 2.82
C THR A 74 -9.85 3.61 2.68
N VAL A 75 -10.90 2.87 3.04
CA VAL A 75 -10.91 1.40 2.97
C VAL A 75 -10.68 0.91 1.54
N ILE A 76 -11.34 1.51 0.54
CA ILE A 76 -11.18 1.12 -0.87
C ILE A 76 -9.73 1.35 -1.32
N LEU A 77 -9.19 2.55 -1.09
CA LEU A 77 -7.85 2.90 -1.55
C LEU A 77 -6.76 2.09 -0.84
N THR A 78 -6.91 1.84 0.47
CA THR A 78 -5.96 1.01 1.22
C THR A 78 -6.04 -0.44 0.77
N SER A 79 -7.24 -0.96 0.47
CA SER A 79 -7.41 -2.33 -0.02
C SER A 79 -6.82 -2.52 -1.41
N ILE A 80 -6.98 -1.55 -2.32
CA ILE A 80 -6.35 -1.59 -3.64
C ILE A 80 -4.82 -1.59 -3.50
N LEU A 81 -4.28 -0.72 -2.64
CA LEU A 81 -2.84 -0.70 -2.35
C LEU A 81 -2.35 -2.03 -1.77
N ALA A 82 -3.08 -2.59 -0.79
CA ALA A 82 -2.77 -3.87 -0.17
C ALA A 82 -2.69 -5.01 -1.19
N ILE A 83 -3.71 -5.13 -2.05
CA ILE A 83 -3.76 -6.15 -3.11
C ILE A 83 -2.58 -5.96 -4.06
N TYR A 84 -2.31 -4.73 -4.49
CA TYR A 84 -1.18 -4.43 -5.37
C TYR A 84 0.15 -4.85 -4.75
N LEU A 85 0.40 -4.52 -3.48
CA LEU A 85 1.65 -4.86 -2.78
C LEU A 85 1.82 -6.37 -2.60
N VAL A 86 0.75 -7.10 -2.27
CA VAL A 86 0.79 -8.56 -2.17
C VAL A 86 1.11 -9.19 -3.53
N LEU A 87 0.46 -8.74 -4.59
CA LEU A 87 0.71 -9.25 -5.94
C LEU A 87 2.13 -8.93 -6.39
N LEU A 88 2.61 -7.70 -6.17
CA LEU A 88 3.97 -7.31 -6.49
C LEU A 88 4.99 -8.23 -5.80
N ASN A 89 4.79 -8.49 -4.50
CA ASN A 89 5.69 -9.36 -3.74
C ASN A 89 5.60 -10.83 -4.19
N TYR A 90 4.41 -11.32 -4.51
CA TYR A 90 4.22 -12.67 -5.06
C TYR A 90 4.96 -12.84 -6.39
N PHE A 91 4.75 -11.93 -7.35
CA PHE A 91 5.39 -12.01 -8.66
C PHE A 91 6.91 -11.86 -8.58
N TYR A 92 7.41 -11.04 -7.66
CA TYR A 92 8.84 -10.93 -7.42
C TYR A 92 9.47 -12.30 -7.09
N HIS A 93 8.86 -13.07 -6.19
CA HIS A 93 9.40 -14.38 -5.81
C HIS A 93 9.20 -15.47 -6.86
N VAL A 94 8.03 -15.51 -7.52
CA VAL A 94 7.77 -16.50 -8.58
C VAL A 94 8.74 -16.32 -9.74
N GLN A 95 8.98 -15.08 -10.17
CA GLN A 95 9.90 -14.78 -11.27
C GLN A 95 11.34 -15.14 -10.90
N ILE A 96 11.79 -14.84 -9.67
CA ILE A 96 13.13 -15.20 -9.19
C ILE A 96 13.37 -16.70 -9.21
N ASN A 97 12.39 -17.50 -8.79
CA ASN A 97 12.54 -18.95 -8.80
C ASN A 97 12.64 -19.52 -10.23
N ASP A 98 11.86 -18.97 -11.17
CA ASP A 98 11.99 -19.33 -12.58
C ASP A 98 13.37 -18.94 -13.16
N TYR A 99 13.95 -17.80 -12.74
CA TYR A 99 15.29 -17.37 -13.19
C TYR A 99 16.41 -18.30 -12.71
N ILE A 100 16.34 -18.77 -11.46
CA ILE A 100 17.33 -19.71 -10.91
C ILE A 100 17.29 -21.04 -11.67
N PHE A 101 16.09 -21.48 -12.07
CA PHE A 101 15.90 -22.74 -12.79
C PHE A 101 16.35 -22.67 -14.26
N LEU A 102 16.23 -21.52 -14.93
CA LEU A 102 16.53 -21.33 -16.36
C LEU A 102 17.97 -20.86 -16.66
N GLY A 103 18.86 -20.83 -15.68
CA GLY A 103 20.29 -20.58 -15.91
C GLY A 103 20.62 -19.17 -16.40
N TRP A 104 20.06 -18.12 -15.78
CA TRP A 104 20.42 -16.69 -15.96
C TRP A 104 20.32 -16.10 -17.38
N GLN A 105 19.74 -16.80 -18.35
CA GLN A 105 19.82 -16.44 -19.79
C GLN A 105 18.63 -15.65 -20.36
N LEU A 106 17.75 -15.05 -19.54
CA LEU A 106 16.53 -14.41 -20.07
C LEU A 106 16.54 -12.87 -20.04
N LYS A 107 16.28 -12.27 -21.21
CA LYS A 107 15.88 -10.86 -21.35
C LYS A 107 14.55 -10.65 -20.62
N PHE A 108 14.56 -9.83 -19.57
CA PHE A 108 13.33 -9.42 -18.88
C PHE A 108 12.32 -8.80 -19.84
N THR A 109 11.08 -9.28 -19.79
CA THR A 109 9.96 -8.53 -20.39
C THR A 109 9.79 -7.20 -19.67
N PHE A 110 9.23 -6.20 -20.34
CA PHE A 110 9.05 -4.86 -19.78
C PHE A 110 8.31 -4.88 -18.43
N LEU A 111 7.28 -5.73 -18.30
CA LEU A 111 6.53 -5.94 -17.07
C LEU A 111 7.42 -6.45 -15.92
N GLN A 112 8.32 -7.39 -16.19
CA GLN A 112 9.24 -7.93 -15.19
C GLN A 112 10.29 -6.89 -14.74
N LYS A 113 10.71 -5.98 -15.64
CA LYS A 113 11.57 -4.84 -15.26
C LYS A 113 10.86 -3.89 -14.31
N ILE A 114 9.57 -3.65 -14.54
CA ILE A 114 8.75 -2.82 -13.65
C ILE A 114 8.60 -3.54 -12.30
N ILE A 115 8.25 -4.82 -12.26
CA ILE A 115 8.05 -5.57 -11.01
C ILE A 115 9.34 -5.62 -10.15
N ASN A 116 10.50 -5.82 -10.77
CA ASN A 116 11.78 -5.85 -10.05
C ASN A 116 12.33 -4.46 -9.67
N SER A 117 11.67 -3.39 -10.11
CA SER A 117 12.09 -2.03 -9.80
C SER A 117 11.68 -1.63 -8.40
N ALA A 118 12.64 -1.18 -7.59
CA ALA A 118 12.37 -0.56 -6.29
C ALA A 118 11.38 0.61 -6.41
N TYR A 119 11.36 1.31 -7.54
CA TYR A 119 10.44 2.42 -7.79
C TYR A 119 8.97 1.99 -7.80
N SER A 120 8.65 0.80 -8.34
CA SER A 120 7.26 0.32 -8.41
C SER A 120 6.66 0.13 -7.03
N PHE A 121 7.45 -0.37 -6.09
CA PHE A 121 7.06 -0.48 -4.69
C PHE A 121 6.76 0.89 -4.07
N TRP A 122 7.70 1.84 -4.18
CA TRP A 122 7.55 3.16 -3.56
C TRP A 122 6.44 4.01 -4.20
N LEU A 123 6.31 3.98 -5.53
CA LEU A 123 5.31 4.74 -6.26
C LEU A 123 3.88 4.26 -5.95
N ALA A 124 3.69 2.98 -5.62
CA ALA A 124 2.39 2.44 -5.23
C ALA A 124 1.78 3.19 -4.04
N TYR A 125 2.59 3.53 -3.05
CA TYR A 125 2.13 4.27 -1.87
C TYR A 125 1.65 5.68 -2.19
N LEU A 126 2.09 6.30 -3.29
CA LEU A 126 1.63 7.64 -3.69
C LEU A 126 0.24 7.62 -4.34
N VAL A 127 -0.16 6.51 -4.96
CA VAL A 127 -1.41 6.39 -5.73
C VAL A 127 -2.65 6.75 -4.89
N PRO A 128 -2.83 6.23 -3.65
CA PRO A 128 -3.95 6.62 -2.79
C PRO A 128 -4.03 8.13 -2.53
N PHE A 129 -2.88 8.82 -2.37
CA PHE A 129 -2.85 10.26 -2.11
C PHE A 129 -3.32 11.04 -3.34
N ILE A 130 -2.82 10.66 -4.52
CA ILE A 130 -3.17 11.30 -5.79
C ILE A 130 -4.67 11.16 -6.07
N ILE A 131 -5.20 9.93 -5.97
CA ILE A 131 -6.63 9.68 -6.20
C ILE A 131 -7.49 10.46 -5.22
N SER A 132 -7.11 10.50 -3.94
CA SER A 132 -7.86 11.24 -2.91
C SER A 132 -7.92 12.73 -3.22
N PHE A 133 -6.83 13.31 -3.72
CA PHE A 133 -6.77 14.71 -4.11
C PHE A 133 -7.69 15.02 -5.29
N PHE A 134 -7.64 14.20 -6.35
CA PHE A 134 -8.51 14.38 -7.51
C PHE A 134 -9.99 14.20 -7.17
N TYR A 135 -10.33 13.20 -6.36
CA TYR A 135 -11.70 12.98 -5.90
C TYR A 135 -12.24 14.22 -5.16
N ALA A 136 -11.47 14.77 -4.23
CA ALA A 136 -11.86 15.97 -3.49
C ALA A 136 -12.05 17.20 -4.40
N LYS A 137 -11.16 17.36 -5.40
CA LYS A 137 -11.24 18.47 -6.37
C LYS A 137 -12.50 18.40 -7.24
N ILE A 138 -12.87 17.20 -7.70
CA ILE A 138 -14.08 16.98 -8.51
C ILE A 138 -15.31 17.27 -7.68
N HIS A 139 -15.41 16.69 -6.48
CA HIS A 139 -16.58 16.85 -5.62
C HIS A 139 -16.82 18.28 -5.15
N THR A 140 -15.75 19.07 -5.00
CA THR A 140 -15.85 20.50 -4.66
C THR A 140 -16.42 21.32 -5.82
N LYS A 141 -16.05 20.99 -7.07
CA LYS A 141 -16.57 21.68 -8.27
C LYS A 141 -18.05 21.38 -8.49
N THR A 142 -18.50 20.16 -8.23
CA THR A 142 -19.91 19.75 -8.39
C THR A 142 -20.85 20.45 -7.41
N LEU A 143 -20.35 20.98 -6.28
CA LEU A 143 -21.16 21.72 -5.30
C LEU A 143 -21.23 23.24 -5.57
N LEU A 144 -20.45 23.75 -6.52
CA LEU A 144 -20.36 25.18 -6.87
C LEU A 144 -21.01 25.52 -8.21
N ASN A 145 -21.47 24.52 -8.97
CA ASN A 145 -22.28 24.65 -10.17
C ASN A 145 -23.72 24.22 -9.88
#